data_AF-A0A849E6C2-F1
#
_entry.id   AF-A0A849E6C2-F1
#
_cell.length_a   1.000
_cell.length_b   1.000
_cell.length_c   1.000
_cell.angle_alpha   90.00
_cell.angle_beta   90.00
_cell.angle_gamma   90.00
#
_symmetry.space_group_name_H-M   'P 1'
#
loop_
_entity.id
_entity.type
_entity.pdbx_description
1 polymer ?
#
loop_
_entity_poly.entity_id
_entity_poly.type
_entity_poly.pdbx_seq_one_letter_code
_entity_poly.pdbx_strand_id
1 'polypeptide(L)' 'MSDVEQPQTIARILSEALPFMQLYDNQVIVVKYGGHAMVDPDLSRKFARDIVQMKQSGFNPIVVHGGGPQIGAMLDR' A
#
# COMPACT_ATOMS: atom_id res chain seq x y z
N MET A 1 -19.54 -6.74 8.28
CA MET A 1 -19.43 -7.24 6.90
C MET A 1 -20.68 -6.81 6.13
N SER A 2 -20.96 -5.50 6.17
CA SER A 2 -22.09 -4.86 5.52
C SER A 2 -21.58 -4.26 4.21
N ASP A 3 -22.34 -4.49 3.14
CA ASP A 3 -22.07 -4.03 1.77
C ASP A 3 -20.84 -4.66 1.11
N VAL A 4 -20.97 -5.94 0.72
CA VAL A 4 -20.24 -6.38 -0.46
C VAL A 4 -20.81 -5.54 -1.61
N GLU A 5 -20.08 -4.50 -2.01
CA GLU A 5 -20.42 -3.70 -3.20
C GLU A 5 -20.81 -4.66 -4.33
N GLN A 6 -21.98 -4.43 -4.93
CA GLN A 6 -22.51 -5.31 -5.97
C GLN A 6 -21.41 -5.63 -7.00
N PRO A 7 -21.18 -6.90 -7.39
CA PRO A 7 -20.07 -7.28 -8.27
C PRO A 7 -19.97 -6.43 -9.55
N GLN A 8 -21.11 -5.96 -10.05
CA GLN A 8 -21.23 -5.05 -11.19
C GLN A 8 -20.55 -3.70 -10.92
N THR A 9 -20.68 -3.16 -9.72
CA THR A 9 -20.02 -1.92 -9.29
C THR A 9 -18.51 -2.08 -9.28
N ILE A 10 -18.00 -3.16 -8.67
CA ILE A 10 -16.56 -3.44 -8.63
C ILE A 10 -16.01 -3.64 -10.04
N ALA A 11 -16.70 -4.41 -10.88
CA ALA A 11 -16.28 -4.63 -12.27
C ALA A 11 -16.20 -3.32 -13.06
N ARG A 12 -17.18 -2.42 -12.89
CA ARG A 12 -17.17 -1.09 -13.51
C ARG A 12 -16.01 -0.24 -13.01
N ILE A 13 -15.80 -0.16 -11.70
CA ILE A 13 -14.69 0.60 -11.10
C ILE A 13 -13.33 0.09 -11.60
N LEU A 14 -13.12 -1.23 -11.62
CA LEU A 14 -11.87 -1.81 -12.12
C LEU A 14 -11.68 -1.56 -13.61
N SER A 15 -12.75 -1.60 -14.41
CA SER A 15 -12.68 -1.28 -15.85
C SER A 15 -12.30 0.18 -16.08
N GLU A 16 -12.85 1.10 -15.30
CA GLU A 16 -12.51 2.53 -15.33
C GLU A 16 -11.08 2.81 -14.83
N ALA A 17 -10.59 2.02 -13.86
CA ALA A 17 -9.24 2.16 -13.31
C ALA A 17 -8.14 1.52 -14.18
N LEU A 18 -8.50 0.54 -15.03
CA LEU A 18 -7.55 -0.26 -15.80
C LEU A 18 -6.55 0.56 -16.63
N PRO A 19 -6.92 1.65 -17.34
CA PRO A 19 -5.97 2.44 -18.10
C PRO A 19 -4.85 3.04 -17.22
N PHE A 20 -5.17 3.40 -15.97
CA PHE A 20 -4.19 3.92 -15.02
C PHE A 20 -3.28 2.83 -14.48
N MET A 21 -3.78 1.61 -14.31
CA MET A 21 -2.97 0.46 -13.91
C MET A 21 -1.98 0.09 -15.02
N GLN A 22 -2.44 0.05 -16.27
CA GLN A 22 -1.61 -0.25 -17.44
C GLN A 22 -0.50 0.77 -17.67
N LEU A 23 -0.73 2.05 -17.36
CA LEU A 23 0.29 3.11 -17.46
C LEU A 23 1.57 2.78 -16.69
N TYR A 24 1.44 2.08 -15.58
CA TYR A 24 2.54 1.75 -14.66
C TYR A 24 2.91 0.26 -14.69
N ASP A 25 2.43 -0.49 -15.68
CA ASP A 25 2.80 -1.88 -15.84
C ASP A 25 4.32 -2.04 -15.97
N ASN A 26 4.87 -2.98 -15.21
CA ASN A 26 6.30 -3.25 -15.05
C ASN A 26 7.16 -2.05 -14.60
N GLN A 27 6.56 -0.92 -14.21
CA GLN A 27 7.30 0.24 -13.71
C GLN A 27 7.77 0.04 -12.27
N VAL A 28 8.93 0.61 -11.95
CA VAL A 28 9.45 0.67 -10.57
C VAL A 28 8.81 1.85 -9.85
N ILE A 29 8.18 1.58 -8.71
CA ILE A 29 7.59 2.62 -7.85
C ILE A 29 8.24 2.57 -6.48
N VAL A 30 8.92 3.65 -6.10
CA VAL A 30 9.50 3.78 -4.76
C VAL A 30 8.48 4.39 -3.82
N VAL A 31 8.09 3.65 -2.79
CA VAL A 31 7.13 4.07 -1.78
C VAL A 31 7.83 4.31 -0.46
N LYS A 32 7.86 5.57 -0.01
CA LYS A 32 8.38 5.90 1.32
C LYS A 32 7.32 5.62 2.38
N TYR A 33 7.60 4.66 3.25
CA TYR A 33 6.79 4.33 4.41
C TYR A 33 7.33 5.05 5.67
N GLY A 34 6.54 5.98 6.20
CA GLY A 34 6.95 6.81 7.34
C GLY A 34 6.97 6.05 8.67
N GLY A 35 7.99 6.30 9.51
CA GLY A 35 8.11 5.66 10.82
C GLY A 35 6.92 5.89 11.76
N HIS A 36 6.27 7.06 11.69
CA HIS A 36 5.04 7.34 12.45
C HIS A 36 3.82 6.53 11.97
N ALA A 37 3.85 6.00 10.75
CA ALA A 37 2.79 5.09 10.28
C ALA A 37 3.04 3.63 10.73
N MET A 38 4.19 3.34 11.35
CA MET A 38 4.56 2.00 11.86
C MET A 38 4.12 1.75 13.30
N VAL A 39 3.71 2.78 14.04
CA VAL A 39 3.25 2.62 15.44
C VAL A 39 1.87 1.99 15.53
N ASP A 40 1.05 2.08 14.49
CA ASP A 40 -0.23 1.38 14.39
C ASP A 40 -0.06 0.07 13.58
N PRO A 41 -0.17 -1.11 14.22
CA PRO A 41 -0.06 -2.40 13.54
C PRO A 41 -1.12 -2.63 12.47
N ASP A 42 -2.32 -2.06 12.60
CA ASP A 42 -3.39 -2.24 11.63
C ASP A 42 -3.15 -1.38 10.39
N LEU A 43 -2.62 -0.17 10.57
CA LEU A 43 -2.15 0.65 9.44
C LEU A 43 -0.99 -0.03 8.71
N SER A 44 -0.05 -0.63 9.46
CA SER A 44 1.08 -1.38 8.91
C SER A 44 0.62 -2.58 8.06
N ARG A 45 -0.38 -3.33 8.56
CA ARG A 45 -0.99 -4.45 7.81
C ARG A 45 -1.71 -3.99 6.54
N LYS A 46 -2.46 -2.89 6.61
CA LYS A 46 -3.14 -2.31 5.43
C LYS A 46 -2.12 -1.87 4.39
N PHE A 47 -1.07 -1.14 4.79
CA PHE A 47 0.01 -0.73 3.91
C PHE A 47 0.68 -1.94 3.22
N ALA A 48 1.03 -2.98 3.98
CA ALA A 48 1.63 -4.18 3.41
C ALA A 48 0.71 -4.87 2.39
N ARG A 49 -0.60 -4.95 2.66
CA ARG A 49 -1.59 -5.49 1.72
C ARG A 49 -1.62 -4.67 0.42
N ASP A 50 -1.59 -3.35 0.52
CA ASP A 50 -1.65 -2.48 -0.66
C ASP A 50 -0.37 -2.61 -1.52
N ILE A 51 0.81 -2.76 -0.91
CA ILE A 51 2.07 -3.07 -1.61
C ILE A 51 2.00 -4.43 -2.33
N VAL A 52 1.40 -5.45 -1.70
CA VAL A 52 1.20 -6.75 -2.34
C VAL A 52 0.25 -6.63 -3.53
N GLN A 53 -0.86 -5.88 -3.39
CA GLN A 53 -1.79 -5.64 -4.49
C GLN A 53 -1.11 -4.93 -5.66
N MET A 54 -0.27 -3.92 -5.40
CA MET A 54 0.57 -3.31 -6.44
C MET A 54 1.43 -4.36 -7.15
N LYS A 55 2.13 -5.24 -6.42
CA LYS A 55 2.94 -6.27 -7.09
C LYS A 55 2.10 -7.24 -7.92
N GLN A 56 0.91 -7.61 -7.45
CA GLN A 56 -0.03 -8.47 -8.18
C GLN A 56 -0.61 -7.79 -9.43
N SER A 57 -0.73 -6.47 -9.42
CA SER A 57 -1.24 -5.67 -10.53
C SER A 57 -0.18 -5.26 -11.58
N GLY A 58 1.04 -5.83 -11.52
CA GLY A 58 2.09 -5.61 -12.53
C GLY A 58 3.14 -4.56 -12.17
N PHE A 59 2.97 -3.85 -11.05
CA PHE A 59 3.93 -2.86 -10.57
C PHE A 59 5.16 -3.53 -9.94
N ASN A 60 6.29 -2.83 -9.88
CA ASN A 60 7.49 -3.24 -9.15
C ASN A 60 7.73 -2.31 -7.94
N PRO A 61 6.99 -2.48 -6.82
CA PRO A 61 7.12 -1.60 -5.67
C PRO A 61 8.44 -1.84 -4.91
N ILE A 62 9.12 -0.76 -4.54
CA ILE A 62 10.26 -0.74 -3.63
C ILE A 62 9.88 0.09 -2.40
N VAL A 63 9.86 -0.53 -1.22
CA VAL A 63 9.53 0.16 0.03
C VAL A 63 10.79 0.68 0.68
N VAL A 64 10.83 1.99 0.94
CA VAL A 64 11.87 2.64 1.77
C VAL A 64 11.23 3.06 3.08
N HIS A 65 11.83 2.71 4.21
CA HIS A 65 11.20 2.92 5.50
C HIS A 65 12.14 3.55 6.52
N GLY A 66 11.57 4.32 7.45
CA GLY A 66 12.32 4.91 8.56
C GLY A 66 12.26 4.06 9.83
N GLY A 67 12.63 4.65 10.97
CA GLY A 67 12.52 4.04 12.30
C GLY A 67 12.54 5.06 13.44
N GLY A 68 12.12 6.31 13.17
CA GLY A 68 12.23 7.43 14.11
C GLY A 68 11.66 7.15 15.51
N PRO A 69 10.41 6.65 15.64
CA PRO A 69 9.85 6.31 16.94
C PRO A 69 10.66 5.26 17.73
N GLN A 70 11.18 4.24 17.04
CA GLN A 70 11.99 3.18 17.66
C GLN A 70 13.38 3.70 18.08
N ILE A 71 13.97 4.60 17.29
CA ILE A 71 15.23 5.28 17.64
C ILE A 71 15.02 6.17 18.88
N GLY A 72 13.95 6.96 18.92
CA GLY A 72 13.62 7.81 20.07
C GLY A 72 13.45 6.99 21.35
N ALA A 73 12.65 5.92 21.30
CA ALA A 73 12.44 5.03 22.44
C ALA A 73 13.74 4.35 22.93
N MET A 74 14.74 4.17 22.06
CA MET A 74 16.03 3.63 22.44
C MET A 74 16.93 4.68 23.12
N LEU A 75 16.82 5.95 22.74
CA LEU A 75 17.61 7.05 23.31
C LEU A 75 17.11 7.49 24.69
N ASP A 76 15.83 7.28 24.99
CA ASP A 76 15.22 7.59 26.30
C ASP A 76 15.51 6.52 27.38
N ARG A 77 16.38 5.52 27.08
CA ARG A 77 16.80 4.45 27.99
C ARG A 77 18.19 4.70 28.56
#